data_AF-A0A8C5KFN8-F1
#
_entry.id   AF-A0A8C5KFN8-F1
#
_cell.length_a   1.000
_cell.length_b   1.000
_cell.length_c   1.000
_cell.angle_alpha   90.00
_cell.angle_beta   90.00
_cell.angle_gamma   90.00
#
_symmetry.space_group_name_H-M   'P 1'
#
loop_
_entity.id
_entity.type
_entity.pdbx_description
1 polymer ?
#
loop_
_entity_poly.entity_id
_entity_poly.type
_entity_poly.pdbx_seq_one_letter_code
_entity_poly.pdbx_strand_id
1 'polypeptide(L)'
;LLFLKDLGLEDNQLGAFLTKNYAIFSEDLENLQIRVAYLQSKNFSKADITQMVRNAPFLLNFSVERLDNRLGFFQKELQLSVKKTRDLVVRLPRLLTGSLEPVKENMKVFNTRLFKIKERHQFLTYLGRAQYDPAKPNYISLDKLVSIPDRVFCREIAKASEKDFEKFLKTL
;
A
#
# COMPACT_ATOMS: atom_id res chain seq x y z
N LEU A 1 -31.65 9.70 4.38
CA LEU A 1 -31.25 8.60 5.30
C LEU A 1 -31.62 7.22 4.77
N LEU A 2 -32.80 7.05 4.15
CA LEU A 2 -33.24 5.78 3.56
C LEU A 2 -32.17 5.13 2.67
N PHE A 3 -31.52 5.93 1.81
CA PHE A 3 -30.38 5.48 0.99
C PHE A 3 -29.28 4.73 1.78
N LEU A 4 -28.87 5.24 2.94
CA LEU A 4 -27.82 4.59 3.75
C LEU A 4 -28.32 3.27 4.36
N LYS A 5 -29.61 3.21 4.73
CA LYS A 5 -30.25 1.98 5.21
C LYS A 5 -30.38 0.95 4.10
N ASP A 6 -30.80 1.37 2.91
CA ASP A 6 -30.91 0.52 1.73
C ASP A 6 -29.56 -0.02 1.29
N LEU A 7 -28.50 0.77 1.46
CA LEU A 7 -27.12 0.31 1.25
C LEU A 7 -26.77 -0.80 2.24
N GLY A 8 -27.20 -0.69 3.50
CA GLY A 8 -27.05 -1.72 4.53
C GLY A 8 -26.58 -1.20 5.89
N LEU A 9 -26.52 0.12 6.11
CA LEU A 9 -26.16 0.66 7.43
C LEU A 9 -27.32 0.46 8.41
N GLU A 10 -26.99 -0.08 9.58
CA GLU A 10 -27.93 -0.26 10.68
C GLU A 10 -28.24 1.07 11.38
N ASP A 11 -29.41 1.17 12.03
CA ASP A 11 -29.86 2.40 12.68
C ASP A 11 -28.89 2.90 13.77
N ASN A 12 -28.28 1.98 14.52
CA ASN A 12 -27.27 2.30 15.55
C ASN A 12 -25.94 2.84 14.95
N GLN A 13 -25.68 2.66 13.66
CA GLN A 13 -24.47 3.11 12.97
C GLN A 13 -24.66 4.50 12.33
N LEU A 14 -25.90 4.92 12.05
CA LEU A 14 -26.20 6.18 11.37
C LEU A 14 -25.68 7.38 12.15
N GLY A 15 -25.86 7.42 13.47
CA GLY A 15 -25.36 8.54 14.30
C GLY A 15 -23.86 8.76 14.12
N ALA A 16 -23.06 7.71 14.33
CA ALA A 16 -21.60 7.79 14.18
C ALA A 16 -21.14 8.12 12.75
N PHE A 17 -21.89 7.68 11.73
CA PHE A 17 -21.63 8.02 10.34
C PHE A 17 -21.88 9.52 10.09
N LEU A 18 -23.05 10.02 10.47
CA LEU A 18 -23.49 11.40 10.19
C LEU A 18 -22.69 12.43 10.98
N THR A 19 -22.30 12.15 12.22
CA THR A 19 -21.42 13.04 12.98
C THR A 19 -20.07 13.22 12.30
N LYS A 20 -19.57 12.19 11.60
CA LYS A 20 -18.31 12.28 10.86
C LYS A 20 -18.51 12.93 9.49
N ASN A 21 -19.62 12.66 8.82
CA ASN A 21 -19.91 13.18 7.49
C ASN A 21 -21.34 13.73 7.42
N TYR A 22 -21.52 14.96 7.90
CA TYR A 22 -22.77 15.70 7.73
C TYR A 22 -22.97 16.18 6.28
N ALA A 23 -21.88 16.34 5.52
CA ALA A 23 -21.90 16.83 4.14
C ALA A 23 -22.60 15.86 3.17
N ILE A 24 -22.85 14.61 3.57
CA ILE A 24 -23.64 13.66 2.78
C ILE A 24 -25.04 14.17 2.44
N PHE A 25 -25.61 15.06 3.25
CA PHE A 25 -26.92 15.66 3.00
C PHE A 25 -26.90 16.71 1.89
N SER A 26 -25.72 17.20 1.51
CA SER A 26 -25.54 18.12 0.39
C SER A 26 -25.28 17.42 -0.95
N GLU A 27 -25.14 16.09 -0.92
CA GLU A 27 -24.97 15.29 -2.14
C GLU A 27 -26.31 14.99 -2.77
N ASP A 28 -26.34 14.97 -4.10
CA ASP A 28 -27.48 14.50 -4.86
C ASP A 28 -27.59 12.96 -4.78
N LEU A 29 -28.82 12.46 -4.68
CA LEU A 29 -29.09 11.04 -4.48
C LEU A 29 -28.70 10.19 -5.71
N GLU A 30 -28.95 10.69 -6.91
CA GLU A 30 -28.58 10.01 -8.16
C GLU A 30 -27.05 9.87 -8.25
N ASN A 31 -26.32 10.91 -7.89
CA ASN A 31 -24.85 10.86 -7.80
C ASN A 31 -24.36 9.83 -6.78
N LEU A 32 -25.00 9.72 -5.61
CA LEU A 32 -24.66 8.67 -4.63
C LEU A 32 -24.91 7.27 -5.18
N GLN A 33 -26.02 7.07 -5.89
CA GLN A 33 -26.34 5.80 -6.54
C GLN A 33 -25.33 5.45 -7.64
N ILE A 34 -24.94 6.41 -8.47
CA ILE A 34 -23.91 6.24 -9.51
C ILE A 34 -22.58 5.78 -8.90
N ARG A 35 -22.16 6.38 -7.77
CA ARG A 35 -20.91 6.01 -7.07
C ARG A 35 -20.97 4.59 -6.50
N VAL A 36 -22.14 4.18 -5.96
CA VAL A 36 -22.36 2.79 -5.51
C VAL A 36 -22.35 1.82 -6.69
N ALA A 37 -23.04 2.13 -7.79
CA ALA A 37 -23.08 1.32 -9.00
C ALA A 37 -21.68 1.15 -9.62
N TYR A 38 -20.87 2.20 -9.59
CA TYR A 38 -19.46 2.12 -9.99
C TYR A 38 -18.67 1.13 -9.11
N LEU A 39 -18.82 1.16 -7.78
CA LEU A 39 -18.16 0.18 -6.91
C LEU A 39 -18.65 -1.25 -7.21
N GLN A 40 -19.95 -1.44 -7.45
CA GLN A 40 -20.50 -2.74 -7.86
C GLN A 40 -19.88 -3.22 -9.18
N SER A 41 -19.71 -2.34 -10.18
CA SER A 41 -19.09 -2.70 -11.46
C SER A 41 -17.60 -3.09 -11.34
N LYS A 42 -16.93 -2.64 -10.28
CA LYS A 42 -15.57 -3.09 -9.91
C LYS A 42 -15.55 -4.42 -9.15
N ASN A 43 -16.69 -5.09 -9.00
CA ASN A 43 -16.90 -6.35 -8.27
C ASN A 43 -16.74 -6.24 -6.76
N PHE A 44 -17.12 -5.10 -6.16
CA PHE A 44 -17.36 -5.03 -4.72
C PHE A 44 -18.79 -5.52 -4.42
N SER A 45 -18.94 -6.42 -3.45
CA SER A 45 -20.26 -6.87 -3.02
C SER A 45 -20.99 -5.76 -2.26
N LYS A 46 -22.31 -5.87 -2.12
CA LYS A 46 -23.09 -4.93 -1.30
C LYS A 46 -22.57 -4.87 0.14
N ALA A 47 -22.19 -6.01 0.71
CA ALA A 47 -21.61 -6.09 2.04
C ALA A 47 -20.26 -5.36 2.14
N ASP A 48 -19.40 -5.51 1.12
CA ASP A 48 -18.13 -4.79 1.03
C ASP A 48 -18.35 -3.28 1.00
N ILE A 49 -19.26 -2.80 0.14
CA ILE A 49 -19.54 -1.37 0.00
C ILE A 49 -20.11 -0.82 1.31
N THR A 50 -21.03 -1.53 1.94
CA THR A 50 -21.60 -1.16 3.25
C THR A 50 -20.50 -0.99 4.30
N GLN A 51 -19.61 -1.98 4.42
CA GLN A 51 -18.45 -1.95 5.32
C GLN A 51 -17.54 -0.76 5.03
N MET A 52 -17.25 -0.52 3.76
CA MET A 52 -16.37 0.56 3.32
C MET A 52 -16.96 1.93 3.66
N VAL A 53 -18.24 2.16 3.37
CA VAL A 53 -18.96 3.41 3.65
C VAL A 53 -19.05 3.65 5.16
N ARG A 54 -19.36 2.62 5.95
CA ARG A 54 -19.39 2.71 7.42
C ARG A 54 -18.05 3.18 8.00
N ASN A 55 -16.94 2.63 7.51
CA ASN A 55 -15.61 2.87 8.07
C ASN A 55 -14.89 4.09 7.48
N ALA A 56 -15.29 4.51 6.29
CA ALA A 56 -14.84 5.72 5.60
C ALA A 56 -16.05 6.57 5.16
N PRO A 57 -16.65 7.36 6.07
CA PRO A 57 -17.91 8.05 5.81
C PRO A 57 -17.91 9.00 4.60
N PHE A 58 -16.75 9.54 4.23
CA PHE A 58 -16.56 10.42 3.07
C PHE A 58 -16.35 9.70 1.73
N LEU A 59 -16.34 8.36 1.72
CA LEU A 59 -16.04 7.58 0.51
C LEU A 59 -16.97 7.95 -0.64
N LEU A 60 -18.27 8.06 -0.35
CA LEU A 60 -19.27 8.40 -1.35
C LEU A 60 -19.33 9.90 -1.67
N ASN A 61 -18.52 10.78 -1.07
CA ASN A 61 -18.37 12.16 -1.53
C ASN A 61 -17.38 12.28 -2.70
N PHE A 62 -16.62 11.23 -3.00
CA PHE A 62 -15.66 11.27 -4.10
C PHE A 62 -16.35 10.95 -5.42
N SER A 63 -15.99 11.71 -6.46
CA SER A 63 -16.42 11.40 -7.82
C SER A 63 -15.96 10.00 -8.23
N VAL A 64 -16.67 9.42 -9.19
CA VAL A 64 -16.28 8.13 -9.80
C VAL A 64 -14.84 8.17 -10.31
N GLU A 65 -14.47 9.25 -11.00
CA GLU A 65 -13.09 9.47 -11.48
C GLU A 65 -12.08 9.44 -10.34
N ARG A 66 -12.36 10.14 -9.23
CA ARG A 66 -11.46 10.17 -8.07
C ARG A 66 -11.35 8.81 -7.39
N LEU A 67 -12.44 8.03 -7.32
CA LEU A 67 -12.41 6.67 -6.82
C LEU A 67 -11.56 5.76 -7.73
N ASP A 68 -11.74 5.84 -9.04
CA ASP A 68 -10.99 5.05 -10.03
C ASP A 68 -9.49 5.36 -9.98
N ASN A 69 -9.13 6.64 -9.98
CA ASN A 69 -7.75 7.09 -9.85
C ASN A 69 -7.09 6.54 -8.58
N ARG A 70 -7.83 6.45 -7.47
CA ARG A 70 -7.30 5.94 -6.20
C ARG A 70 -7.17 4.43 -6.15
N LEU A 71 -8.14 3.70 -6.70
CA LEU A 71 -8.02 2.25 -6.87
C LEU A 71 -6.83 1.91 -7.76
N GLY A 72 -6.68 2.62 -8.89
CA GLY A 72 -5.55 2.49 -9.80
C GLY A 72 -4.22 2.83 -9.15
N PHE A 73 -4.17 3.89 -8.33
CA PHE A 73 -2.97 4.24 -7.56
C PHE A 73 -2.50 3.10 -6.68
N PHE A 74 -3.36 2.54 -5.81
CA PHE A 74 -2.94 1.46 -4.91
C PHE A 74 -2.60 0.17 -5.66
N GLN A 75 -3.30 -0.13 -6.75
CA GLN A 75 -2.96 -1.29 -7.58
C GLN A 75 -1.55 -1.15 -8.18
N LYS A 76 -1.22 0.02 -8.74
CA LYS A 76 0.06 0.28 -9.39
C LYS A 76 1.20 0.42 -8.38
N GLU A 77 1.03 1.27 -7.38
CA GLU A 77 2.08 1.61 -6.41
C GLU A 77 2.49 0.38 -5.59
N LEU A 78 1.52 -0.46 -5.22
CA LEU A 78 1.76 -1.68 -4.43
C LEU A 78 1.91 -2.94 -5.29
N GLN A 79 1.83 -2.82 -6.62
CA GLN A 79 1.92 -3.93 -7.58
C GLN A 79 0.99 -5.11 -7.24
N LEU A 80 -0.25 -4.79 -6.84
CA LEU A 80 -1.23 -5.78 -6.40
C LEU A 80 -2.06 -6.29 -7.59
N SER A 81 -2.52 -7.54 -7.49
CA SER A 81 -3.57 -8.02 -8.38
C SER A 81 -4.90 -7.31 -8.07
N VAL A 82 -5.80 -7.23 -9.04
CA VAL A 82 -7.12 -6.59 -8.88
C VAL A 82 -7.86 -7.12 -7.64
N LYS A 83 -7.84 -8.44 -7.42
CA LYS A 83 -8.44 -9.06 -6.23
C LYS A 83 -7.79 -8.56 -4.93
N LYS A 84 -6.45 -8.58 -4.86
CA LYS A 84 -5.73 -8.11 -3.67
C LYS A 84 -5.94 -6.62 -3.40
N THR A 85 -6.07 -5.79 -4.45
CA THR A 85 -6.41 -4.37 -4.32
C THR A 85 -7.79 -4.19 -3.70
N ARG A 86 -8.80 -4.97 -4.14
CA ARG A 86 -10.13 -4.94 -3.51
C ARG A 86 -10.06 -5.36 -2.05
N ASP A 87 -9.43 -6.50 -1.76
CA ASP A 87 -9.30 -7.02 -0.39
C ASP A 87 -8.58 -6.02 0.54
N LEU A 88 -7.63 -5.23 0.01
CA LEU A 88 -6.97 -4.17 0.74
C LEU A 88 -7.94 -3.02 1.07
N VAL A 89 -8.64 -2.48 0.09
CA VAL A 89 -9.49 -1.29 0.29
C VAL A 89 -10.80 -1.60 1.02
N VAL A 90 -11.28 -2.85 0.99
CA VAL A 90 -12.39 -3.29 1.86
C VAL A 90 -11.97 -3.28 3.34
N ARG A 91 -10.75 -3.77 3.63
CA ARG A 91 -10.22 -3.79 5.00
C ARG A 91 -9.83 -2.39 5.49
N LEU A 92 -9.28 -1.55 4.60
CA LEU A 92 -8.76 -0.22 4.93
C LEU A 92 -9.35 0.86 4.01
N PRO A 93 -10.67 1.12 4.05
CA PRO A 93 -11.33 2.02 3.11
C PRO A 93 -10.88 3.48 3.21
N ARG A 94 -10.29 3.88 4.34
CA ARG A 94 -9.73 5.22 4.52
C ARG A 94 -8.51 5.51 3.64
N LEU A 95 -7.87 4.48 3.10
CA LEU A 95 -6.85 4.64 2.06
C LEU A 95 -7.41 5.37 0.83
N LEU A 96 -8.69 5.14 0.53
CA LEU A 96 -9.37 5.81 -0.57
C LEU A 96 -9.81 7.23 -0.23
N THR A 97 -9.90 7.64 1.04
CA THR A 97 -10.40 8.98 1.41
C THR A 97 -9.32 9.92 1.93
N GLY A 98 -8.16 9.42 2.34
CA GLY A 98 -7.04 10.23 2.87
C GLY A 98 -6.12 10.86 1.82
N SER A 99 -5.11 11.61 2.25
CA SER A 99 -4.02 12.04 1.35
C SER A 99 -3.22 10.83 0.86
N LEU A 100 -2.79 10.86 -0.41
CA LEU A 100 -1.91 9.84 -0.97
C LEU A 100 -0.42 10.14 -0.70
N GLU A 101 -0.07 11.36 -0.28
CA GLU A 101 1.33 11.78 -0.07
C GLU A 101 2.05 10.92 0.98
N PRO A 102 1.49 10.67 2.18
CA PRO A 102 2.19 9.85 3.17
C PRO A 102 2.44 8.42 2.67
N VAL A 103 1.53 7.88 1.86
CA VAL A 103 1.71 6.56 1.24
C VAL A 103 2.86 6.61 0.25
N LYS A 104 2.90 7.61 -0.64
CA LYS A 104 3.98 7.78 -1.62
C LYS A 104 5.34 7.96 -0.94
N GLU A 105 5.42 8.76 0.11
CA GLU A 105 6.66 8.97 0.86
C GLU A 105 7.16 7.68 1.52
N ASN A 106 6.27 6.95 2.20
CA ASN A 106 6.61 5.67 2.80
C ASN A 106 7.03 4.63 1.75
N MET A 107 6.40 4.63 0.57
CA MET A 107 6.79 3.75 -0.54
C MET A 107 8.14 4.10 -1.14
N LYS A 108 8.50 5.38 -1.24
CA LYS A 108 9.86 5.78 -1.64
C LYS A 108 10.90 5.22 -0.67
N VAL A 109 10.69 5.41 0.64
CA VAL A 109 11.62 4.89 1.67
C VAL A 109 11.72 3.37 1.60
N PHE A 110 10.60 2.67 1.44
CA PHE A 110 10.56 1.22 1.30
C PHE A 110 11.33 0.76 0.06
N ASN A 111 11.08 1.37 -1.10
CA ASN A 111 11.72 1.03 -2.37
C ASN A 111 13.23 1.30 -2.33
N THR A 112 13.68 2.41 -1.74
CA THR A 112 15.12 2.69 -1.55
C THR A 112 15.79 1.61 -0.71
N ARG A 113 15.16 1.20 0.40
CA ARG A 113 15.69 0.12 1.25
C ARG A 113 15.69 -1.22 0.53
N LEU A 114 14.63 -1.54 -0.22
CA LEU A 114 14.53 -2.77 -0.99
C LEU A 114 15.59 -2.85 -2.08
N PHE A 115 15.82 -1.75 -2.81
CA PHE A 115 16.86 -1.67 -3.83
C PHE A 115 18.24 -1.92 -3.22
N LYS A 116 18.56 -1.24 -2.11
CA LYS A 116 19.80 -1.45 -1.35
C LYS A 116 19.97 -2.90 -0.90
N ILE A 117 18.91 -3.55 -0.40
CA ILE A 117 18.94 -4.97 -0.02
C ILE A 117 19.25 -5.84 -1.24
N LYS A 118 18.56 -5.59 -2.36
CA LYS A 118 18.69 -6.37 -3.59
C LYS A 118 20.11 -6.28 -4.15
N GLU A 119 20.65 -5.07 -4.27
CA GLU A 119 22.03 -4.81 -4.73
C GLU A 119 23.06 -5.53 -3.85
N ARG A 120 22.96 -5.37 -2.52
CA ARG A 120 23.87 -6.00 -1.57
C ARG A 120 23.74 -7.52 -1.59
N HIS A 121 22.53 -8.05 -1.67
CA HIS A 121 22.29 -9.48 -1.78
C HIS A 121 22.90 -10.04 -3.08
N GLN A 122 22.63 -9.41 -4.22
CA GLN A 122 23.17 -9.84 -5.51
C GLN A 122 24.70 -9.82 -5.52
N PHE A 123 25.31 -8.79 -4.93
CA PHE A 123 26.77 -8.71 -4.82
C PHE A 123 27.35 -9.80 -3.91
N LEU A 124 26.73 -10.07 -2.76
CA LEU A 124 27.14 -11.17 -1.89
C LEU A 124 26.98 -12.53 -2.58
N THR A 125 25.93 -12.71 -3.38
CA THR A 125 25.72 -13.92 -4.17
C THR A 125 26.80 -14.07 -5.24
N TYR A 126 27.13 -13.00 -5.96
CA TYR A 126 28.23 -12.97 -6.94
C TYR A 126 29.58 -13.36 -6.31
N LEU A 127 29.84 -12.91 -5.07
CA LEU A 127 31.04 -13.25 -4.32
C LEU A 127 31.00 -14.62 -3.62
N GLY A 128 29.88 -15.36 -3.70
CA GLY A 128 29.69 -16.62 -2.98
C GLY A 128 29.61 -16.47 -1.45
N ARG A 129 29.23 -15.29 -0.95
CA ARG A 129 29.19 -14.92 0.47
C ARG A 129 27.78 -14.73 1.04
N ALA A 130 26.74 -14.92 0.23
CA ALA A 130 25.34 -14.77 0.68
C ALA A 130 24.95 -15.91 1.66
N GLN A 131 25.19 -15.72 2.95
CA GLN A 131 24.81 -16.64 4.02
C GLN A 131 23.93 -15.93 5.06
N TYR A 132 22.67 -16.34 5.16
CA TYR A 132 21.67 -15.73 6.06
C TYR A 132 21.13 -16.72 7.11
N ASP A 133 21.71 -17.91 7.21
CA ASP A 133 21.38 -18.92 8.22
C ASP A 133 22.24 -18.70 9.48
N PRO A 134 21.64 -18.39 10.64
CA PRO A 134 22.39 -18.16 11.88
C PRO A 134 23.13 -19.39 12.40
N ALA A 135 22.77 -20.60 11.95
CA ALA A 135 23.44 -21.83 12.34
C ALA A 135 24.71 -22.11 11.52
N LYS A 136 24.97 -21.35 10.45
CA LYS A 136 26.11 -21.58 9.54
C LYS A 136 27.23 -20.57 9.75
N PRO A 137 28.50 -20.95 9.52
CA PRO A 137 29.62 -20.01 9.58
C PRO A 137 29.44 -18.89 8.55
N ASN A 138 29.98 -17.70 8.86
CA ASN A 138 29.84 -16.49 8.05
C ASN A 138 28.39 -15.96 7.93
N TYR A 139 27.54 -16.24 8.92
CA TYR A 139 26.20 -15.67 9.01
C TYR A 139 26.18 -14.14 8.90
N ILE A 140 25.31 -13.63 8.04
CA ILE A 140 25.01 -12.22 7.84
C ILE A 140 23.57 -11.97 8.29
N SER A 141 23.39 -11.16 9.34
CA SER A 141 22.05 -10.76 9.75
C SER A 141 21.43 -9.77 8.75
N LEU A 142 20.11 -9.87 8.55
CA LEU A 142 19.37 -8.96 7.66
C LEU A 142 19.44 -7.51 8.15
N ASP A 143 19.48 -7.29 9.47
CA ASP A 143 19.67 -5.96 10.04
C ASP A 143 21.02 -5.35 9.62
N LYS A 144 22.12 -6.11 9.74
CA LYS A 144 23.44 -5.66 9.26
C LYS A 144 23.43 -5.39 7.76
N LEU A 145 22.72 -6.19 6.97
CA LEU A 145 22.62 -6.01 5.53
C LEU A 145 21.95 -4.68 5.14
N VAL A 146 21.01 -4.17 5.94
CA VAL A 146 20.26 -2.94 5.65
C VAL A 146 20.90 -1.70 6.27
N SER A 147 21.29 -1.81 7.54
CA SER A 147 21.51 -0.67 8.42
C SER A 147 22.90 -0.06 8.30
N ILE A 148 23.94 -0.84 7.95
CA ILE A 148 25.32 -0.33 7.92
C ILE A 148 25.64 0.48 6.64
N PRO A 149 26.60 1.42 6.67
CA PRO A 149 27.09 2.15 5.48
C PRO A 149 27.77 1.24 4.44
N ASP A 150 27.78 1.63 3.16
CA ASP A 150 28.35 0.82 2.07
C ASP A 150 29.83 0.52 2.25
N ARG A 151 30.62 1.48 2.74
CA ARG A 151 32.03 1.28 3.10
C ARG A 151 32.24 0.13 4.09
N VAL A 152 31.43 0.11 5.14
CA VAL A 152 31.51 -0.91 6.20
C VAL A 152 31.03 -2.24 5.65
N PHE A 153 29.92 -2.24 4.88
CA PHE A 153 29.42 -3.42 4.19
C PHE A 153 30.48 -4.06 3.27
N CYS A 154 31.13 -3.27 2.42
CA CYS A 154 32.13 -3.77 1.48
C CYS A 154 33.32 -4.39 2.22
N ARG A 155 33.88 -3.66 3.20
CA ARG A 155 35.06 -4.09 3.94
C ARG A 155 34.80 -5.29 4.85
N GLU A 156 33.72 -5.23 5.64
CA GLU A 156 33.51 -6.15 6.75
C GLU A 156 32.64 -7.35 6.40
N ILE A 157 31.70 -7.20 5.46
CA ILE A 157 30.78 -8.27 5.06
C ILE A 157 31.20 -8.86 3.71
N ALA A 158 31.24 -8.04 2.66
CA ALA A 158 31.57 -8.52 1.32
C ALA A 158 33.06 -8.90 1.17
N LYS A 159 33.93 -8.40 2.06
CA LYS A 159 35.39 -8.55 1.98
C LYS A 159 35.94 -8.12 0.61
N ALA A 160 35.41 -7.01 0.10
CA ALA A 160 35.72 -6.42 -1.21
C ALA A 160 35.93 -4.90 -1.08
N SER A 161 36.47 -4.26 -2.12
CA SER A 161 36.59 -2.80 -2.14
C SER A 161 35.28 -2.13 -2.56
N GLU A 162 35.07 -0.88 -2.15
CA GLU A 162 33.92 -0.07 -2.60
C GLU A 162 33.90 0.07 -4.13
N LYS A 163 35.08 0.13 -4.77
CA LYS A 163 35.23 0.17 -6.22
C LYS A 163 34.74 -1.10 -6.91
N ASP A 164 34.90 -2.26 -6.29
CA ASP A 164 34.42 -3.53 -6.85
C ASP A 164 32.90 -3.60 -6.79
N PHE A 165 32.32 -3.10 -5.69
CA PHE A 165 30.87 -2.98 -5.56
C PHE A 165 30.29 -2.01 -6.59
N GLU A 166 30.85 -0.81 -6.74
CA GLU A 166 30.43 0.15 -7.76
C GLU A 166 30.53 -0.41 -9.19
N LYS A 167 31.60 -1.13 -9.50
CA LYS A 167 31.75 -1.81 -10.80
C LYS A 167 30.66 -2.87 -10.99
N PHE A 168 30.38 -3.67 -9.98
CA PHE A 168 29.33 -4.68 -10.03
C PHE A 168 27.94 -4.05 -10.26
N LEU A 169 27.61 -2.95 -9.58
CA LEU A 169 26.32 -2.27 -9.76
C LEU A 169 26.12 -1.77 -11.20
N LYS A 170 27.19 -1.44 -11.92
CA LYS A 170 27.13 -1.06 -13.34
C LYS A 170 26.87 -2.25 -14.28
N THR A 171 26.92 -3.48 -13.79
CA THR A 171 26.64 -4.70 -14.56
C THR A 171 25.22 -5.25 -14.37
N LEU A 172 24.44 -4.65 -13.46
CA LEU A 172 23.03 -4.96 -13.21
C LEU A 172 22.10 -4.17 -14.14
#